data_AF-A0A1X7T726-F1
#
_entry.id   AF-A0A1X7T726-F1
#
_cell.length_a   1.000
_cell.length_b   1.000
_cell.length_c   1.000
_cell.angle_alpha   90.00
_cell.angle_beta   90.00
_cell.angle_gamma   90.00
#
_symmetry.space_group_name_H-M   'P 1'
#
loop_
_entity.id
_entity.type
_entity.pdbx_description
1 polymer ?
#
loop_
_entity_poly.entity_id
_entity_poly.type
_entity_poly.pdbx_seq_one_letter_code
_entity_poly.pdbx_strand_id
1 'polypeptide(L)'
;MLLVSIVFLLSVSEVISQCPPSSGIYLRHEGNCYANGSYFHDDGIINTPLECILPNSAVNGGQQWIGPNGTVPCPGSNSNLICTVESYNILSFYVINNLHQLNDGWYKCCLPTDCSDPNTNIIFANIFKFAQIESFTVADLPSDMTAYPQKF
;
A
#
# COMPACT_ATOMS: atom_id res chain seq x y z
N MET A 1 3.20 -28.92 -36.66
CA MET A 1 2.30 -28.03 -35.90
C MET A 1 2.53 -28.27 -34.42
N LEU A 2 3.37 -27.45 -33.78
CA LEU A 2 3.30 -27.04 -32.38
C LEU A 2 4.48 -26.07 -32.14
N LEU A 3 4.25 -24.77 -32.31
CA LEU A 3 5.10 -23.77 -31.67
C LEU A 3 4.53 -23.62 -30.26
N VAL A 4 5.28 -24.11 -29.27
CA VAL A 4 4.95 -23.90 -27.85
C VAL A 4 5.33 -22.46 -27.54
N SER A 5 4.37 -21.56 -27.67
CA SER A 5 4.50 -20.17 -27.23
C SER A 5 4.50 -20.16 -25.70
N ILE A 6 5.68 -20.14 -25.09
CA ILE A 6 5.85 -19.89 -23.66
C ILE A 6 5.55 -18.41 -23.43
N VAL A 7 4.33 -18.11 -22.98
CA VAL A 7 3.96 -16.79 -22.50
C VAL A 7 4.59 -16.64 -21.11
N PHE A 8 5.67 -15.89 -21.03
CA PHE A 8 6.24 -15.41 -19.77
C PHE A 8 5.21 -14.46 -19.13
N LEU A 9 4.50 -14.93 -18.10
CA LEU A 9 3.71 -14.08 -17.21
C LEU A 9 4.68 -13.34 -16.29
N LEU A 10 5.32 -12.30 -16.81
CA LEU A 10 5.90 -11.27 -15.96
C LEU A 10 4.72 -10.57 -15.30
N SER A 11 4.66 -10.65 -13.97
CA SER A 11 3.77 -9.83 -13.14
C SER A 11 4.15 -8.37 -13.31
N VAL A 12 3.66 -7.77 -14.40
CA VAL A 12 3.70 -6.33 -14.60
C VAL A 12 2.69 -5.78 -13.59
N SER A 13 3.19 -5.11 -12.55
CA SER A 13 2.40 -4.09 -11.88
C SER A 13 2.05 -3.08 -12.96
N GLU A 14 0.86 -3.21 -13.57
CA GLU A 14 0.42 -2.27 -14.60
C GLU A 14 0.24 -0.92 -13.92
N VAL A 15 1.25 -0.07 -14.06
CA VAL A 15 1.13 1.37 -13.86
C VAL A 15 0.22 1.86 -14.96
N ILE A 16 -1.09 1.88 -14.69
CA ILE A 16 -2.07 2.42 -15.61
C ILE A 16 -1.91 3.95 -15.52
N SER A 17 -1.36 4.57 -16.57
CA SER A 17 -1.18 6.04 -16.65
C SER A 17 -2.50 6.80 -16.63
N GLN A 18 -3.62 6.10 -16.75
CA GLN A 18 -4.97 6.63 -16.65
C GLN A 18 -5.73 5.86 -15.58
N CYS A 19 -5.87 6.49 -14.41
CA CYS A 19 -6.63 5.97 -13.30
C CYS A 19 -8.06 5.58 -13.74
N PRO A 20 -8.57 4.40 -13.34
CA PRO A 20 -9.85 3.91 -13.82
C PRO A 20 -10.96 4.94 -13.57
N PRO A 21 -11.68 5.39 -14.62
CA PRO A 21 -12.56 6.55 -14.51
C PRO A 21 -13.86 6.30 -13.73
N SER A 22 -14.23 5.06 -13.37
CA SER A 22 -15.61 4.84 -12.90
C SER A 22 -15.94 3.64 -12.00
N SER A 23 -15.00 2.81 -11.54
CA SER A 23 -15.40 1.75 -10.61
C SER A 23 -14.28 1.27 -9.70
N GLY A 24 -14.56 1.34 -8.40
CA GLY A 24 -13.71 0.80 -7.34
C GLY A 24 -12.83 1.83 -6.66
N ILE A 25 -12.58 1.58 -5.38
CA ILE A 25 -11.54 2.23 -4.60
C ILE A 25 -10.16 1.89 -5.19
N TYR A 26 -9.25 2.85 -5.26
CA TYR A 26 -7.88 2.63 -5.74
C TYR A 26 -6.87 3.44 -4.95
N LEU A 27 -5.59 3.08 -5.08
CA LEU A 27 -4.47 3.82 -4.54
C LEU A 27 -3.82 4.67 -5.64
N ARG A 28 -3.42 5.91 -5.32
CA ARG A 28 -2.68 6.80 -6.21
C ARG A 28 -1.40 7.26 -5.55
N HIS A 29 -0.30 7.19 -6.29
CA HIS A 29 1.00 7.64 -5.83
C HIS A 29 1.80 8.14 -7.04
N GLU A 30 2.42 9.32 -6.93
CA GLU A 30 3.17 9.96 -8.03
C GLU A 30 2.38 10.06 -9.36
N GLY A 31 1.06 10.25 -9.26
CA GLY A 31 0.16 10.32 -10.43
C GLY A 31 -0.19 8.96 -11.06
N ASN A 32 0.42 7.87 -10.59
CA ASN A 32 0.14 6.51 -11.02
C ASN A 32 -0.93 5.87 -10.14
N CYS A 33 -1.72 4.97 -10.74
CA CYS A 33 -2.78 4.25 -10.06
C CYS A 33 -2.44 2.79 -9.81
N TYR A 34 -2.82 2.31 -8.64
CA TYR A 34 -2.41 1.02 -8.09
C TYR A 34 -3.64 0.25 -7.60
N ALA A 35 -3.64 -1.04 -7.90
CA ALA A 35 -4.69 -1.96 -7.51
C ALA A 35 -4.53 -2.40 -6.03
N ASN A 36 -5.53 -3.13 -5.52
CA ASN A 36 -5.50 -3.71 -4.20
C ASN A 36 -4.29 -4.63 -3.99
N GLY A 37 -3.63 -4.51 -2.84
CA GLY A 37 -2.48 -5.35 -2.49
C GLY A 37 -1.14 -4.84 -3.02
N SER A 38 -1.07 -3.60 -3.48
CA SER A 38 0.16 -3.00 -4.03
C SER A 38 1.20 -2.72 -2.95
N TYR A 39 2.47 -2.68 -3.36
CA TYR A 39 3.64 -2.53 -2.50
C TYR A 39 4.28 -1.16 -2.68
N PHE A 40 4.65 -0.53 -1.57
CA PHE A 40 5.26 0.79 -1.53
C PHE A 40 6.41 0.82 -0.54
N HIS A 41 7.51 1.43 -0.95
CA HIS A 41 8.58 1.75 -0.03
C HIS A 41 8.22 3.02 0.75
N ASP A 42 8.59 3.06 2.03
CA ASP A 42 8.33 4.20 2.89
C ASP A 42 8.98 5.50 2.38
N ASP A 43 10.20 5.41 1.85
CA ASP A 43 10.97 6.54 1.30
C ASP A 43 10.25 7.29 0.17
N GLY A 44 9.53 6.55 -0.68
CA GLY A 44 8.64 7.13 -1.70
C GLY A 44 7.47 7.92 -1.10
N ILE A 45 6.97 7.49 0.06
CA ILE A 45 5.78 8.07 0.71
C ILE A 45 6.11 9.27 1.62
N ILE A 46 7.39 9.51 1.94
CA ILE A 46 7.81 10.65 2.77
C ILE A 46 7.46 11.98 2.10
N ASN A 47 7.79 12.10 0.81
CA ASN A 47 7.67 13.36 0.06
C ASN A 47 6.41 13.42 -0.79
N THR A 48 5.89 12.25 -1.20
CA THR A 48 4.69 12.15 -2.02
C THR A 48 3.67 11.28 -1.29
N PRO A 49 2.45 11.75 -1.02
CA PRO A 49 1.49 10.94 -0.29
C PRO A 49 1.11 9.68 -1.06
N LEU A 50 0.73 8.65 -0.32
CA LEU A 50 -0.11 7.60 -0.84
C LEU A 50 -1.57 8.03 -0.65
N GLU A 51 -2.28 8.19 -1.75
CA GLU A 51 -3.68 8.60 -1.73
C GLU A 51 -4.58 7.39 -1.92
N CYS A 52 -5.63 7.30 -1.12
CA CYS A 52 -6.71 6.34 -1.29
C CYS A 52 -7.94 7.08 -1.80
N ILE A 53 -8.46 6.64 -2.94
CA ILE A 53 -9.45 7.39 -3.71
C ILE A 53 -10.65 6.50 -4.02
N LEU A 54 -11.85 7.02 -3.76
CA LEU A 54 -13.11 6.39 -4.16
C LEU A 54 -13.87 7.32 -5.14
N PRO A 55 -13.85 7.05 -6.44
CA PRO A 55 -14.54 7.88 -7.43
C PRO A 55 -16.05 7.92 -7.21
N ASN A 56 -16.64 9.10 -7.41
CA ASN A 56 -18.10 9.29 -7.52
C ASN A 56 -18.93 8.81 -6.31
N SER A 57 -18.33 8.61 -5.13
CA SER A 57 -19.08 8.28 -3.91
C SER A 57 -19.65 9.53 -3.23
N ALA A 58 -20.84 9.36 -2.66
CA ALA A 58 -21.43 10.34 -1.77
C ALA A 58 -20.81 10.26 -0.36
N VAL A 59 -20.78 11.42 0.28
CA VAL A 59 -20.17 11.67 1.59
C VAL A 59 -20.89 10.89 2.69
N ASN A 60 -20.15 10.11 3.46
CA ASN A 60 -20.50 9.77 4.83
C ASN A 60 -19.20 9.94 5.64
N GLY A 61 -19.25 10.58 6.81
CA GLY A 61 -18.05 10.69 7.65
C GLY A 61 -17.55 9.30 8.10
N GLY A 62 -16.27 9.20 8.48
CA GLY A 62 -15.71 7.97 9.05
C GLY A 62 -14.59 7.33 8.23
N GLN A 63 -14.09 7.99 7.19
CA GLN A 63 -12.96 7.54 6.39
C GLN A 63 -11.77 7.14 7.29
N GLN A 64 -11.15 5.99 7.02
CA GLN A 64 -10.15 5.44 7.93
C GLN A 64 -8.97 4.79 7.21
N TRP A 65 -7.78 5.04 7.72
CA TRP A 65 -6.62 4.19 7.52
C TRP A 65 -6.38 3.34 8.77
N ILE A 66 -6.17 2.04 8.60
CA ILE A 66 -5.74 1.11 9.65
C ILE A 66 -4.41 0.53 9.24
N GLY A 67 -3.37 0.80 10.01
CA GLY A 67 -2.05 0.22 9.82
C GLY A 67 -1.80 -0.99 10.75
N PRO A 68 -0.58 -1.54 10.73
CA PRO A 68 -0.18 -2.67 11.58
C PRO A 68 -0.37 -2.43 13.08
N ASN A 69 -0.21 -1.18 13.53
CA ASN A 69 -0.37 -0.78 14.94
C ASN A 69 -1.75 -0.14 15.23
N GLY A 70 -2.75 -0.41 14.40
CA GLY A 70 -4.12 0.04 14.59
C GLY A 70 -4.50 1.26 13.76
N THR A 71 -5.49 2.01 14.22
CA THR A 71 -6.07 3.13 13.48
C THR A 71 -5.06 4.26 13.34
N VAL A 72 -4.84 4.73 12.12
CA VAL A 72 -4.11 5.96 11.83
C VAL A 72 -5.06 7.14 12.06
N PRO A 73 -4.72 8.13 12.90
CA PRO A 73 -5.55 9.30 13.09
C PRO A 73 -5.75 10.07 11.77
N CYS A 74 -6.99 10.19 11.30
CA CYS A 74 -7.37 10.85 10.04
C CYS A 74 -8.61 11.74 10.25
N PRO A 75 -8.54 13.07 10.11
CA PRO A 75 -7.33 13.86 9.93
C PRO A 75 -6.49 13.86 11.21
N GLY A 76 -5.17 13.91 11.06
CA GLY A 76 -4.26 14.00 12.20
C GLY A 76 -2.92 13.36 11.95
N SER A 77 -2.19 13.15 13.03
CA SER A 77 -0.89 12.50 12.98
C SER A 77 -0.66 11.66 14.23
N ASN A 78 0.24 10.69 14.08
CA ASN A 78 0.91 10.04 15.20
C ASN A 78 2.42 10.24 15.05
N SER A 79 3.23 9.45 15.77
CA SER A 79 4.69 9.63 15.80
C SER A 79 5.37 9.53 14.43
N ASN A 80 4.83 8.74 13.49
CA ASN A 80 5.50 8.45 12.21
C ASN A 80 4.59 8.62 10.98
N LEU A 81 3.30 8.90 11.18
CA LEU A 81 2.30 8.91 10.12
C LEU A 81 1.48 10.18 10.21
N ILE A 82 1.23 10.82 9.07
CA ILE A 82 0.28 11.93 8.93
C ILE A 82 -0.80 11.49 7.96
N CYS A 83 -2.04 11.80 8.30
CA CYS A 83 -3.17 11.55 7.44
C CYS A 83 -3.98 12.83 7.27
N THR A 84 -4.29 13.16 6.02
CA THR A 84 -5.13 14.30 5.65
C THR A 84 -6.35 13.82 4.88
N VAL A 85 -7.46 14.53 5.07
CA VAL A 85 -8.69 14.34 4.30
C VAL A 85 -8.72 15.47 3.28
N GLU A 86 -8.24 15.22 2.06
CA GLU A 86 -8.22 16.23 0.98
C GLU A 86 -9.62 16.50 0.46
N SER A 87 -10.45 15.46 0.42
CA SER A 87 -11.88 15.54 0.15
C SER A 87 -12.59 14.32 0.71
N TYR A 88 -13.92 14.30 0.67
CA TYR A 88 -14.72 13.16 1.14
C TYR A 88 -14.42 11.81 0.47
N ASN A 89 -13.74 11.87 -0.67
CA ASN A 89 -13.41 10.72 -1.52
C ASN A 89 -11.91 10.49 -1.65
N ILE A 90 -11.07 11.29 -0.98
CA ILE A 90 -9.61 11.24 -1.07
C ILE A 90 -9.03 11.34 0.34
N LEU A 91 -8.45 10.23 0.79
CA LEU A 91 -7.62 10.17 1.99
C LEU A 91 -6.16 10.13 1.59
N SER A 92 -5.36 11.07 2.07
CA SER A 92 -3.92 11.10 1.83
C SER A 92 -3.18 10.65 3.07
N PHE A 93 -2.15 9.84 2.86
CA PHE A 93 -1.31 9.27 3.90
C PHE A 93 0.16 9.57 3.60
N TYR A 94 0.88 10.05 4.62
CA TYR A 94 2.29 10.39 4.59
C TYR A 94 3.06 9.65 5.68
N VAL A 95 4.33 9.39 5.40
CA VAL A 95 5.30 8.92 6.40
C VAL A 95 6.16 10.09 6.86
N ILE A 96 6.37 10.22 8.17
CA ILE A 96 7.27 11.22 8.75
C ILE A 96 8.64 10.59 8.92
N ASN A 97 9.66 11.17 8.30
CA ASN A 97 11.02 10.64 8.29
C ASN A 97 11.03 9.20 7.75
N ASN A 98 11.34 8.18 8.57
CA ASN A 98 11.32 6.79 8.13
C ASN A 98 10.23 6.03 8.88
N LEU A 99 9.65 5.02 8.23
CA LEU A 99 8.75 4.10 8.91
C LEU A 99 9.52 3.38 10.02
N HIS A 100 8.97 3.38 11.23
CA HIS A 100 9.48 2.52 12.29
C HIS A 100 9.22 1.06 11.89
N GLN A 101 10.12 0.13 12.22
CA GLN A 101 10.00 -1.28 11.79
C GLN A 101 8.67 -1.93 12.22
N LEU A 102 8.12 -1.50 13.36
CA LEU A 102 6.81 -1.96 13.85
C LEU A 102 5.64 -1.49 13.00
N ASN A 103 5.82 -0.48 12.16
CA ASN A 103 4.82 0.05 11.26
C ASN A 103 4.91 -0.57 9.85
N ASP A 104 5.88 -1.47 9.60
CA ASP A 104 5.99 -2.19 8.33
C ASP A 104 4.84 -3.19 8.18
N GLY A 105 4.24 -3.25 7.00
CA GLY A 105 3.27 -4.27 6.63
C GLY A 105 2.01 -3.72 5.98
N TRP A 106 0.89 -4.39 6.24
CA TRP A 106 -0.38 -4.12 5.57
C TRP A 106 -1.11 -2.95 6.21
N TYR A 107 -1.40 -1.95 5.38
CA TYR A 107 -2.32 -0.85 5.64
C TYR A 107 -3.61 -1.10 4.90
N LYS A 108 -4.72 -0.76 5.53
CA LYS A 108 -6.08 -0.88 5.01
C LYS A 108 -6.71 0.50 4.97
N CYS A 109 -7.15 0.95 3.80
CA CYS A 109 -7.97 2.15 3.64
C CYS A 109 -9.44 1.77 3.46
N CYS A 110 -10.33 2.52 4.09
CA CYS A 110 -11.78 2.35 4.00
C CYS A 110 -12.46 3.67 3.62
N LEU A 111 -13.26 3.61 2.54
CA LEU A 111 -14.04 4.73 2.01
C LEU A 111 -15.43 4.26 1.53
N PRO A 112 -16.48 5.09 1.65
CA PRO A 112 -16.46 6.44 2.23
C PRO A 112 -16.55 6.44 3.77
N THR A 113 -16.87 5.30 4.38
CA THR A 113 -17.07 5.12 5.84
C THR A 113 -15.93 4.31 6.47
N ASP A 114 -16.01 4.10 7.78
CA ASP A 114 -15.00 3.37 8.53
C ASP A 114 -14.95 1.88 8.14
N CYS A 115 -13.89 1.23 8.59
CA CYS A 115 -13.62 -0.16 8.26
C CYS A 115 -14.53 -1.20 8.95
N SER A 116 -15.45 -0.77 9.80
CA SER A 116 -16.43 -1.63 10.47
C SER A 116 -17.76 -1.71 9.71
N ASP A 117 -18.04 -0.73 8.84
CA ASP A 117 -19.19 -0.75 7.94
C ASP A 117 -19.01 -1.82 6.86
N PRO A 118 -19.88 -2.84 6.80
CA PRO A 118 -19.77 -3.92 5.81
C PRO A 118 -19.99 -3.45 4.36
N ASN A 119 -20.51 -2.24 4.16
CA ASN A 119 -20.74 -1.66 2.84
C ASN A 119 -19.63 -0.69 2.40
N THR A 120 -18.61 -0.48 3.25
CA THR A 120 -17.45 0.35 2.89
C THR A 120 -16.59 -0.35 1.83
N ASN A 121 -15.96 0.42 0.97
CA ASN A 121 -14.96 -0.09 0.04
C ASN A 121 -13.63 -0.16 0.77
N ILE A 122 -12.90 -1.25 0.54
CA ILE A 122 -11.64 -1.52 1.23
C ILE A 122 -10.53 -1.74 0.20
N ILE A 123 -9.39 -1.11 0.42
CA ILE A 123 -8.17 -1.38 -0.33
C ILE A 123 -6.98 -1.55 0.63
N PHE A 124 -6.08 -2.46 0.27
CA PHE A 124 -4.86 -2.75 1.01
C PHE A 124 -3.63 -2.25 0.28
N ALA A 125 -2.67 -1.73 1.05
CA ALA A 125 -1.33 -1.37 0.62
C ALA A 125 -0.32 -2.05 1.55
N ASN A 126 0.74 -2.64 1.01
CA ASN A 126 1.87 -3.07 1.82
C ASN A 126 2.91 -1.95 1.81
N ILE A 127 3.17 -1.36 2.96
CA ILE A 127 4.17 -0.29 3.12
C ILE A 127 5.31 -0.84 3.94
N PHE A 128 6.51 -0.78 3.41
CA PHE A 128 7.68 -1.37 4.05
C PHE A 128 8.89 -0.47 3.93
N LYS A 129 9.72 -0.50 4.97
CA LYS A 129 10.95 0.26 5.04
C LYS A 129 11.94 -0.10 3.93
N PHE A 130 12.39 0.89 3.15
CA PHE A 130 13.29 0.71 2.00
C PHE A 130 14.62 -0.01 2.32
N ALA A 131 15.16 0.16 3.53
CA ALA A 131 16.48 -0.35 3.91
C ALA A 131 16.44 -1.35 5.09
N GLN A 132 15.75 -2.48 4.94
CA GLN A 132 15.77 -3.55 5.95
C GLN A 132 17.02 -4.46 5.89
N ILE A 133 17.80 -4.43 4.81
CA ILE A 133 19.00 -5.27 4.66
C ILE A 133 20.25 -4.40 4.83
N GLU A 134 20.74 -4.27 6.06
CA GLU A 134 21.98 -3.54 6.36
C GLU A 134 23.22 -4.22 5.75
N SER A 135 23.18 -5.55 5.57
CA SER A 135 24.19 -6.30 4.81
C SER A 135 23.71 -7.72 4.52
N PHE A 136 24.19 -8.29 3.41
CA PHE A 136 24.12 -9.72 3.14
C PHE A 136 25.54 -10.22 2.87
N THR A 137 26.06 -11.11 3.71
CA THR A 137 27.34 -11.77 3.46
C THR A 137 27.12 -12.94 2.50
N VAL A 138 27.50 -12.77 1.24
CA VAL A 138 27.36 -13.79 0.16
C VAL A 138 28.08 -15.11 0.48
N ALA A 139 29.02 -15.10 1.44
CA ALA A 139 29.77 -16.29 1.83
C ALA A 139 28.91 -17.41 2.45
N ASP A 140 27.70 -17.11 2.95
CA ASP A 140 26.88 -18.04 3.72
C ASP A 140 25.49 -18.32 3.11
N LEU A 141 25.23 -17.95 1.85
CA LEU A 141 24.01 -18.40 1.17
C LEU A 141 24.26 -19.81 0.59
N PRO A 142 23.69 -20.88 1.20
CA PRO A 142 23.68 -22.17 0.54
C PRO A 142 22.99 -22.03 -0.82
N SER A 143 23.58 -22.62 -1.85
CA SER A 143 22.98 -22.71 -3.19
C SER A 143 21.65 -23.47 -3.16
N ASP A 144 21.46 -24.31 -2.14
CA ASP A 144 20.23 -25.04 -1.86
C ASP A 144 19.25 -24.20 -1.03
N MET A 145 18.14 -23.79 -1.66
CA MET A 145 17.08 -23.01 -1.02
C MET A 145 16.31 -23.77 0.07
N THR A 146 16.52 -25.08 0.21
CA THR A 146 15.91 -25.88 1.29
C THR A 146 16.67 -25.81 2.61
N ALA A 147 17.90 -25.29 2.59
CA ALA A 147 18.75 -25.14 3.78
C ALA A 147 18.43 -23.88 4.60
N TYR A 148 17.59 -22.97 4.11
CA TYR A 148 17.16 -21.81 4.88
C TYR A 148 16.19 -22.26 5.99
N PRO A 149 16.55 -22.07 7.27
CA PRO A 149 15.70 -22.48 8.38
C PRO A 149 14.47 -21.57 8.42
N GLN A 150 13.34 -22.05 7.90
CA GLN A 150 12.02 -21.49 8.20
C GLN A 150 11.63 -21.99 9.59
N LYS A 151 11.84 -21.17 10.63
CA LYS A 151 11.23 -21.42 11.94
C LYS A 151 9.80 -20.90 11.90
N PHE A 152 8.85 -21.83 12.02
CA PHE A 152 7.44 -21.54 12.31
C PHE A 152 7.26 -21.08 13.76
#